data_AF-A0A2D5E1X9-F1
#
_entry.id   AF-A0A2D5E1X9-F1
#
_cell.length_a   1.000
_cell.length_b   1.000
_cell.length_c   1.000
_cell.angle_alpha   90.00
_cell.angle_beta   90.00
_cell.angle_gamma   90.00
#
_symmetry.space_group_name_H-M   'P 1'
#
loop_
_entity.id
_entity.type
_entity.pdbx_description
1 polymer ?
#
loop_
_entity_poly.entity_id
_entity_poly.type
_entity_poly.pdbx_seq_one_letter_code
_entity_poly.pdbx_strand_id
1 'polypeptide(L)'
;MEAASTSKNGRVRNPSRSPDSDEPFEAREVILIHVDPVIFLDRDNTLIANDGDLGDPTRVALLEGVPEGLLRLRDAGYRLVVVTNQGGVARGRYGEEDVDRVHREIAGLLDQAAGRRGLIDRFYYCPYHPEATLPEYRREHPWRKPRPGMLLQAARDLALDLSASWMIGDQPRDIDAGRAAGCRTVLVGNAEADDQTPPTAVAADFTEAVDLVLAAGKPGRSRGPERNEIASLRRAVEDLTESIGVRDGGSTRAVALAFMGLAAFPFVAAILMLDDHEAFLRWMLVTLVALLASIAIILAGRK
;
A
#
# COMPACT_ATOMS: atom_id res chain seq x y z
N MET A 1 -19.05 68.55 -6.33
CA MET A 1 -19.53 69.54 -7.32
C MET A 1 -18.57 69.52 -8.49
N GLU A 2 -19.12 69.61 -9.70
CA GLU A 2 -18.43 69.61 -11.02
C GLU A 2 -17.71 68.32 -11.41
N ALA A 3 -17.70 67.88 -12.66
CA ALA A 3 -18.52 68.13 -13.85
C ALA A 3 -17.95 67.18 -14.93
N ALA A 4 -18.81 66.73 -15.85
CA ALA A 4 -18.53 66.60 -17.29
C ALA A 4 -17.38 65.64 -17.74
N SER A 5 -17.43 64.91 -18.87
CA SER A 5 -18.35 64.79 -19.99
C SER A 5 -17.59 63.96 -21.04
N THR A 6 -18.30 63.13 -21.81
CA THR A 6 -18.02 62.79 -23.24
C THR A 6 -16.72 62.04 -23.59
N SER A 7 -16.60 61.16 -24.60
CA SER A 7 -17.46 60.75 -25.71
C SER A 7 -16.64 59.86 -26.68
N LYS A 8 -17.33 58.90 -27.31
CA LYS A 8 -17.18 58.39 -28.70
C LYS A 8 -16.06 57.41 -29.08
N ASN A 9 -16.54 56.21 -29.45
CA ASN A 9 -16.49 55.60 -30.80
C ASN A 9 -15.19 55.64 -31.61
N GLY A 10 -14.70 54.45 -31.97
CA GLY A 10 -13.74 54.24 -33.05
C GLY A 10 -13.77 52.79 -33.55
N ARG A 11 -14.11 52.61 -34.82
CA ARG A 11 -14.52 51.37 -35.50
C ARG A 11 -13.32 50.70 -36.22
N VAL A 12 -13.39 49.37 -36.38
CA VAL A 12 -12.77 48.50 -37.43
C VAL A 12 -11.23 48.34 -37.44
N ARG A 13 -10.75 47.10 -37.34
CA ARG A 13 -10.10 46.32 -38.44
C ARG A 13 -9.50 45.01 -37.91
N ASN A 14 -9.89 43.91 -38.54
CA ASN A 14 -9.16 42.65 -38.51
C ASN A 14 -8.07 42.69 -39.59
N PRO A 15 -6.81 42.35 -39.26
CA PRO A 15 -5.95 41.74 -40.25
C PRO A 15 -5.24 40.49 -39.71
N SER A 16 -5.31 39.44 -40.53
CA SER A 16 -4.50 38.22 -40.54
C SER A 16 -3.02 38.39 -40.17
N ARG A 17 -2.51 37.51 -39.29
CA ARG A 17 -1.14 36.94 -39.13
C ARG A 17 -1.14 36.20 -37.78
N SER A 18 -0.53 35.06 -37.51
CA SER A 18 0.26 34.01 -38.21
C SER A 18 0.32 32.82 -37.23
N PRO A 19 0.60 31.57 -37.67
CA PRO A 19 0.67 30.41 -36.81
C PRO A 19 2.07 30.34 -36.21
N ASP A 20 2.22 30.74 -34.94
CA ASP A 20 3.31 30.36 -34.04
C ASP A 20 3.13 31.19 -32.77
N SER A 21 2.37 30.62 -31.83
CA SER A 21 2.51 30.98 -30.43
C SER A 21 2.92 29.71 -29.72
N ASP A 22 4.22 29.65 -29.42
CA ASP A 22 4.83 28.79 -28.41
C ASP A 22 4.11 28.99 -27.07
N GLU A 23 2.94 28.37 -26.92
CA GLU A 23 2.31 28.15 -25.63
C GLU A 23 3.06 26.96 -24.99
N PRO A 24 3.79 27.14 -23.88
CA PRO A 24 4.44 26.03 -23.22
C PRO A 24 3.36 25.06 -22.75
N PHE A 25 3.41 23.84 -23.29
CA PHE A 25 2.54 22.73 -22.94
C PHE A 25 2.61 22.53 -21.41
N GLU A 26 1.58 22.98 -20.69
CA GLU A 26 1.53 22.86 -19.24
C GLU A 26 1.84 21.42 -18.85
N ALA A 27 2.82 21.29 -17.96
CA ALA A 27 3.23 20.02 -17.40
C ALA A 27 2.01 19.38 -16.76
N ARG A 28 1.41 18.41 -17.47
CA ARG A 28 0.41 17.50 -16.90
C ARG A 28 0.99 16.96 -15.60
N GLU A 29 0.35 17.33 -14.51
CA GLU A 29 0.63 16.91 -13.16
C GLU A 29 0.79 15.39 -13.16
N VAL A 30 2.03 14.93 -13.01
CA VAL A 30 2.30 13.52 -12.73
C VAL A 30 1.65 13.28 -11.38
N ILE A 31 0.62 12.43 -11.32
CA ILE A 31 0.07 11.94 -10.06
C ILE A 31 1.24 11.24 -9.35
N LEU A 32 1.93 11.97 -8.49
CA LEU A 32 2.85 11.39 -7.52
C LEU A 32 1.97 10.55 -6.63
N ILE A 33 1.98 9.23 -6.86
CA ILE A 33 1.43 8.25 -5.93
C ILE A 33 2.22 8.46 -4.64
N HIS A 34 1.63 9.23 -3.72
CA HIS A 34 2.20 9.45 -2.40
C HIS A 34 1.98 8.15 -1.64
N VAL A 35 3.04 7.35 -1.54
CA VAL A 35 3.07 6.18 -0.67
C VAL A 35 3.47 6.64 0.72
N ASP A 36 2.52 6.64 1.65
CA ASP A 36 2.76 7.06 3.02
C ASP A 36 3.44 5.93 3.82
N PRO A 37 4.46 6.22 4.65
CA PRO A 37 4.98 5.23 5.58
C PRO A 37 3.97 5.00 6.71
N VAL A 38 3.94 3.77 7.24
CA VAL A 38 3.02 3.36 8.31
C VAL A 38 3.76 2.78 9.50
N ILE A 39 3.19 2.98 10.68
CA ILE A 39 3.49 2.18 11.87
C ILE A 39 2.34 1.20 12.05
N PHE A 40 2.63 -0.08 11.85
CA PHE A 40 1.79 -1.17 12.25
C PHE A 40 1.95 -1.43 13.74
N LEU A 41 0.84 -1.62 14.43
CA LEU A 41 0.78 -1.74 15.88
C LEU A 41 0.04 -3.04 16.23
N ASP A 42 0.62 -3.90 17.06
CA ASP A 42 -0.23 -4.86 17.77
C ASP A 42 -1.14 -4.13 18.77
N ARG A 43 -2.19 -4.81 19.23
CA ARG A 43 -3.18 -4.27 20.15
C ARG A 43 -2.85 -4.62 21.60
N ASP A 44 -2.90 -5.91 21.90
CA ASP A 44 -2.77 -6.44 23.26
C ASP A 44 -1.31 -6.34 23.70
N ASN A 45 -1.06 -5.84 24.92
CA ASN A 45 0.25 -5.57 25.50
C ASN A 45 1.17 -4.62 24.70
N THR A 46 0.63 -3.96 23.69
CA THR A 46 1.31 -2.92 22.91
C THR A 46 0.59 -1.57 23.02
N LEU A 47 -0.73 -1.54 22.80
CA LEU A 47 -1.56 -0.34 23.00
C LEU A 47 -2.35 -0.40 24.30
N ILE A 48 -2.77 -1.59 24.72
CA ILE A 48 -3.60 -1.83 25.90
C ILE A 48 -3.01 -2.93 26.77
N ALA A 49 -3.27 -2.88 28.08
CA ALA A 49 -2.94 -3.98 28.98
C ALA A 49 -3.92 -5.14 28.79
N ASN A 50 -3.44 -6.32 28.37
CA ASN A 50 -4.31 -7.49 28.22
C ASN A 50 -3.55 -8.83 28.23
N ASP A 51 -3.73 -9.61 29.30
CA ASP A 51 -3.17 -10.96 29.46
C ASP A 51 -4.11 -12.09 29.00
N GLY A 52 -5.21 -11.79 28.30
CA GLY A 52 -6.19 -12.80 27.92
C GLY A 52 -7.08 -12.46 26.72
N ASP A 53 -8.23 -13.13 26.66
CA ASP A 53 -9.22 -12.94 25.61
C ASP A 53 -10.14 -11.75 25.97
N LEU A 54 -9.76 -10.53 25.58
CA LEU A 54 -10.52 -9.29 25.82
C LEU A 54 -11.59 -9.04 24.73
N GLY A 55 -12.85 -9.32 25.06
CA GLY A 55 -14.02 -8.96 24.25
C GLY A 55 -14.93 -7.91 24.88
N ASP A 56 -14.64 -7.45 26.10
CA ASP A 56 -15.45 -6.45 26.80
C ASP A 56 -14.80 -5.06 26.66
N PRO A 57 -15.44 -4.11 25.96
CA PRO A 57 -14.88 -2.76 25.79
C PRO A 57 -14.69 -2.03 27.13
N THR A 58 -15.49 -2.32 28.16
CA THR A 58 -15.38 -1.62 29.46
C THR A 58 -14.09 -1.94 30.22
N ARG A 59 -13.37 -2.98 29.79
CA ARG A 59 -12.11 -3.43 30.37
C ARG A 59 -10.88 -2.93 29.61
N VAL A 60 -11.07 -2.13 28.57
CA VAL A 60 -9.96 -1.52 27.82
C VAL A 60 -9.20 -0.55 28.73
N ALA A 61 -7.90 -0.77 28.87
CA ALA A 61 -6.99 0.12 29.58
C ALA A 61 -5.77 0.38 28.71
N LEU A 62 -5.59 1.64 28.28
CA LEU A 62 -4.42 2.06 27.51
C LEU A 62 -3.15 1.92 28.34
N LEU A 63 -2.06 1.48 27.72
CA LEU A 63 -0.74 1.51 28.35
C LEU A 63 -0.22 2.94 28.46
N GLU A 64 0.65 3.16 29.45
CA GLU A 64 1.28 4.46 29.68
C GLU A 64 2.10 4.92 28.47
N GLY A 65 2.01 6.21 28.13
CA GLY A 65 2.74 6.83 27.01
C GLY A 65 2.22 6.48 25.62
N VAL A 66 1.22 5.60 25.48
CA VAL A 66 0.66 5.23 24.18
C VAL A 66 0.01 6.41 23.46
N PRO A 67 -0.91 7.20 24.06
CA PRO A 67 -1.52 8.34 23.39
C PRO A 67 -0.49 9.36 22.89
N GLU A 68 0.48 9.72 23.74
CA GLU A 68 1.53 10.68 23.43
C GLU A 68 2.47 10.15 22.34
N GLY A 69 2.85 8.88 22.43
CA GLY A 69 3.69 8.21 21.45
C GLY A 69 3.05 8.15 20.07
N LEU A 70 1.77 7.77 19.99
CA LEU A 70 1.02 7.74 18.73
C LEU A 70 0.87 9.15 18.13
N LEU A 71 0.63 10.18 18.95
CA LEU A 71 0.58 11.56 18.47
C LEU A 71 1.92 12.00 17.87
N ARG A 72 3.04 11.68 18.52
CA ARG A 72 4.39 11.95 18.00
C ARG A 72 4.65 11.27 16.67
N LEU A 73 4.22 10.02 16.51
CA LEU A 73 4.34 9.29 15.24
C LEU A 73 3.48 9.91 14.13
N ARG A 74 2.26 10.37 14.46
CA ARG A 74 1.41 11.12 13.51
C ARG A 74 2.04 12.43 13.08
N ASP A 75 2.62 13.17 14.02
CA ASP A 75 3.26 14.45 13.74
C ASP A 75 4.57 14.30 12.96
N ALA A 76 5.24 13.16 13.12
CA ALA A 76 6.33 12.74 12.23
C ALA A 76 5.85 12.33 10.83
N GLY A 77 4.53 12.24 10.60
CA GLY A 77 3.90 11.97 9.31
C GLY A 77 3.82 10.48 8.96
N TYR A 78 3.64 9.61 9.95
CA TYR A 78 3.29 8.21 9.73
C TYR A 78 1.77 8.01 9.71
N ARG A 79 1.31 7.04 8.91
CA ARG A 79 0.01 6.41 9.12
C ARG A 79 0.10 5.46 10.31
N LEU A 80 -1.03 5.25 11.00
CA LEU A 80 -1.11 4.33 12.13
C LEU A 80 -2.18 3.28 11.85
N VAL A 81 -1.78 2.01 11.82
CA VAL A 81 -2.68 0.89 11.53
C VAL A 81 -2.51 -0.19 12.59
N VAL A 82 -3.61 -0.63 13.17
CA VAL A 82 -3.59 -1.74 14.14
C VAL A 82 -3.78 -3.07 13.41
N VAL A 83 -2.93 -4.05 13.72
CA VAL A 83 -2.96 -5.41 13.15
C VAL A 83 -2.87 -6.44 14.28
N THR A 84 -3.96 -7.13 14.59
CA THR A 84 -4.06 -7.97 15.79
C THR A 84 -4.60 -9.39 15.56
N ASN A 85 -4.07 -10.38 16.28
CA ASN A 85 -4.61 -11.74 16.27
C ASN A 85 -5.71 -11.88 17.34
N GLN A 86 -6.97 -12.03 16.95
CA GLN A 86 -8.11 -12.15 17.86
C GLN A 86 -8.60 -13.59 17.98
N GLY A 87 -7.72 -14.45 18.52
CA GLY A 87 -7.98 -15.89 18.68
C GLY A 87 -9.11 -16.23 19.66
N GLY A 88 -9.54 -15.28 20.50
CA GLY A 88 -10.69 -15.46 21.38
C GLY A 88 -11.99 -15.73 20.63
N VAL A 89 -12.11 -15.21 19.38
CA VAL A 89 -13.23 -15.54 18.48
C VAL A 89 -13.23 -17.03 18.14
N ALA A 90 -12.11 -17.56 17.63
CA ALA A 90 -11.95 -18.97 17.31
C ALA A 90 -12.17 -19.91 18.51
N ARG A 91 -11.96 -19.43 19.74
CA ARG A 91 -12.18 -20.17 20.99
C ARG A 91 -13.60 -20.01 21.55
N GLY A 92 -14.46 -19.21 20.91
CA GLY A 92 -15.82 -18.92 21.37
C GLY A 92 -15.88 -18.12 22.67
N ARG A 93 -14.89 -17.27 22.94
CA ARG A 93 -14.87 -16.40 24.14
C ARG A 93 -15.70 -15.13 23.96
N TYR A 94 -15.76 -14.62 22.72
CA TYR A 94 -16.52 -13.45 22.30
C TYR A 94 -16.71 -13.50 20.77
N GLY A 95 -17.61 -12.66 20.23
CA GLY A 95 -17.88 -12.59 18.79
C GLY A 95 -17.04 -11.53 18.07
N GLU A 96 -17.10 -11.54 16.73
CA GLU A 96 -16.46 -10.48 15.91
C GLU A 96 -17.06 -9.09 16.20
N GLU A 97 -18.36 -9.01 16.51
CA GLU A 97 -19.01 -7.75 16.91
C GLU A 97 -18.42 -7.17 18.21
N ASP A 98 -17.97 -8.03 19.12
CA ASP A 98 -17.30 -7.62 20.35
C ASP A 98 -15.90 -7.07 20.07
N VAL A 99 -15.17 -7.68 19.13
CA VAL A 99 -13.88 -7.14 18.63
C VAL A 99 -14.08 -5.73 18.08
N ASP A 100 -15.11 -5.51 17.27
CA ASP A 100 -15.42 -4.19 16.72
C ASP A 100 -15.78 -3.16 17.81
N ARG A 101 -16.49 -3.58 18.85
CA ARG A 101 -16.80 -2.72 20.01
C ARG A 101 -15.53 -2.34 20.76
N VAL A 102 -14.64 -3.31 21.01
CA VAL A 102 -13.33 -3.05 21.65
C VAL A 102 -12.48 -2.11 20.80
N HIS A 103 -12.41 -2.30 19.48
CA HIS A 103 -11.66 -1.39 18.60
C HIS A 103 -12.21 0.04 18.62
N ARG A 104 -13.54 0.21 18.63
CA ARG A 104 -14.16 1.55 18.77
C ARG A 104 -13.82 2.20 20.11
N GLU A 105 -13.84 1.43 21.20
CA GLU A 105 -13.46 1.94 22.52
C GLU A 105 -12.00 2.38 22.56
N ILE A 106 -11.08 1.55 22.05
CA ILE A 106 -9.66 1.89 21.95
C ILE A 106 -9.47 3.18 21.15
N ALA A 107 -10.08 3.29 19.96
CA ALA A 107 -9.99 4.50 19.15
C ALA A 107 -10.54 5.74 19.88
N GLY A 108 -11.67 5.60 20.58
CA GLY A 108 -12.28 6.68 21.35
C GLY A 108 -11.39 7.17 22.50
N LEU A 109 -10.82 6.24 23.28
CA LEU A 109 -9.91 6.56 24.38
C LEU A 109 -8.62 7.21 23.88
N LEU A 110 -8.04 6.70 22.79
CA LEU A 110 -6.85 7.27 22.17
C LEU A 110 -7.11 8.70 21.68
N ASP A 111 -8.21 8.92 20.95
CA ASP A 111 -8.56 10.24 20.42
C ASP A 111 -8.83 11.24 21.55
N GLN A 112 -9.49 10.79 22.63
CA GLN A 112 -9.76 11.62 23.81
C GLN A 112 -8.47 11.99 24.54
N ALA A 113 -7.59 11.02 24.81
CA ALA A 113 -6.35 11.23 25.53
C ALA A 113 -5.36 12.11 24.73
N ALA A 114 -5.25 11.89 23.41
CA ALA A 114 -4.40 12.66 22.54
C ALA A 114 -4.97 14.04 22.16
N GLY A 115 -6.25 14.32 22.46
CA GLY A 115 -6.94 15.54 22.05
C GLY A 115 -7.08 15.70 20.52
N ARG A 116 -6.97 14.60 19.77
CA ARG A 116 -6.98 14.57 18.30
C ARG A 116 -7.82 13.41 17.80
N ARG A 117 -8.79 13.70 16.94
CA ARG A 117 -9.64 12.68 16.32
C ARG A 117 -8.94 11.93 15.19
N GLY A 118 -9.29 10.66 15.02
CA GLY A 118 -8.81 9.83 13.91
C GLY A 118 -7.31 9.56 14.01
N LEU A 119 -6.83 9.26 15.21
CA LEU A 119 -5.42 8.96 15.44
C LEU A 119 -5.02 7.66 14.72
N ILE A 120 -5.84 6.62 14.87
CA ILE A 120 -5.71 5.34 14.14
C ILE A 120 -6.46 5.41 12.82
N ASP A 121 -5.77 5.10 11.73
CA ASP A 121 -6.34 5.12 10.39
C ASP A 121 -7.20 3.88 10.11
N ARG A 122 -6.78 2.71 10.62
CA ARG A 122 -7.54 1.46 10.43
C ARG A 122 -7.16 0.37 11.43
N PHE A 123 -8.11 -0.54 11.65
CA PHE A 123 -7.92 -1.78 12.39
C PHE A 123 -8.08 -2.97 11.44
N TYR A 124 -7.19 -3.94 11.56
CA TYR A 124 -7.30 -5.27 10.96
C TYR A 124 -7.14 -6.31 12.06
N TYR A 125 -7.93 -7.38 11.98
CA TYR A 125 -7.80 -8.49 12.91
C TYR A 125 -7.95 -9.84 12.21
N CYS A 126 -7.34 -10.87 12.80
CA CYS A 126 -7.51 -12.25 12.38
C CYS A 126 -8.29 -13.05 13.44
N PRO A 127 -9.52 -13.51 13.15
CA PRO A 127 -10.30 -14.32 14.08
C PRO A 127 -9.96 -15.83 13.99
N TYR A 128 -9.18 -16.24 12.99
CA TYR A 128 -8.92 -17.65 12.67
C TYR A 128 -7.79 -18.26 13.52
N HIS A 129 -7.90 -19.57 13.77
CA HIS A 129 -6.87 -20.36 14.45
C HIS A 129 -6.84 -21.79 13.89
N PRO A 130 -5.67 -22.41 13.64
CA PRO A 130 -5.60 -23.80 13.15
C PRO A 130 -6.25 -24.80 14.09
N GLU A 131 -6.12 -24.58 15.40
CA GLU A 131 -6.71 -25.40 16.46
C GLU A 131 -7.98 -24.76 17.07
N ALA A 132 -8.76 -23.99 16.30
CA ALA A 132 -9.97 -23.33 16.82
C ALA A 132 -10.96 -24.33 17.45
N THR A 133 -11.68 -23.92 18.49
CA THR A 133 -12.78 -24.70 19.08
C THR A 133 -14.01 -24.66 18.17
N LEU A 134 -14.32 -23.48 17.64
CA LEU A 134 -15.40 -23.26 16.69
C LEU A 134 -14.97 -23.68 15.27
N PRO A 135 -15.66 -24.65 14.63
CA PRO A 135 -15.27 -25.18 13.32
C PRO A 135 -15.14 -24.13 12.20
N GLU A 136 -16.01 -23.13 12.19
CA GLU A 136 -16.04 -22.06 11.18
C GLU A 136 -14.78 -21.18 11.18
N TYR A 137 -14.07 -21.11 12.32
CA TYR A 137 -12.81 -20.38 12.46
C TYR A 137 -11.57 -21.30 12.41
N ARG A 138 -11.75 -22.62 12.27
CA ARG A 138 -10.68 -23.62 12.32
C ARG A 138 -9.93 -23.72 11.01
N ARG A 139 -8.93 -22.86 10.81
CA ARG A 139 -8.05 -22.90 9.65
C ARG A 139 -6.75 -22.14 9.88
N GLU A 140 -5.74 -22.54 9.13
CA GLU A 140 -4.62 -21.65 8.82
C GLU A 140 -5.12 -20.48 7.98
N HIS A 141 -4.66 -19.27 8.29
CA HIS A 141 -5.10 -18.08 7.58
C HIS A 141 -3.93 -17.11 7.30
N PRO A 142 -3.82 -16.52 6.10
CA PRO A 142 -2.77 -15.55 5.76
C PRO A 142 -2.72 -14.33 6.69
N TRP A 143 -3.84 -13.95 7.30
CA TRP A 143 -3.89 -12.83 8.24
C TRP A 143 -3.41 -13.18 9.65
N ARG A 144 -3.26 -14.46 10.00
CA ARG A 144 -2.81 -14.83 11.34
C ARG A 144 -1.29 -14.64 11.44
N LYS A 145 -0.84 -13.67 12.25
CA LYS A 145 0.59 -13.49 12.58
C LYS A 145 1.12 -14.82 13.13
N PRO A 146 2.26 -15.36 12.65
CA PRO A 146 3.38 -14.64 11.99
C PRO A 146 3.23 -14.36 10.49
N ARG A 147 2.12 -14.75 9.83
CA ARG A 147 1.94 -14.41 8.42
C ARG A 147 1.66 -12.91 8.22
N PRO A 148 2.18 -12.28 7.14
CA PRO A 148 2.09 -10.83 6.94
C PRO A 148 0.76 -10.35 6.34
N GLY A 149 -0.25 -11.21 6.21
CA GLY A 149 -1.43 -10.92 5.37
C GLY A 149 -2.21 -9.66 5.78
N MET A 150 -2.29 -9.34 7.07
CA MET A 150 -2.93 -8.09 7.52
C MET A 150 -2.14 -6.86 7.08
N LEU A 151 -0.81 -6.89 7.20
CA LEU A 151 0.08 -5.78 6.83
C LEU A 151 0.04 -5.56 5.30
N LEU A 152 0.08 -6.64 4.53
CA LEU A 152 -0.03 -6.59 3.07
C LEU A 152 -1.39 -6.08 2.60
N GLN A 153 -2.48 -6.48 3.28
CA GLN A 153 -3.81 -5.96 2.98
C GLN A 153 -3.89 -4.46 3.27
N ALA A 154 -3.39 -4.03 4.43
CA ALA A 154 -3.35 -2.62 4.80
C ALA A 154 -2.54 -1.77 3.81
N ALA A 155 -1.39 -2.28 3.36
CA ALA A 155 -0.57 -1.60 2.37
C ALA A 155 -1.29 -1.39 1.04
N ARG A 156 -2.09 -2.37 0.59
CA ARG A 156 -2.91 -2.26 -0.62
C ARG A 156 -4.03 -1.24 -0.43
N ASP A 157 -4.77 -1.37 0.67
CA ASP A 157 -5.96 -0.57 0.89
C ASP A 157 -5.65 0.92 1.11
N LEU A 158 -4.47 1.23 1.67
CA LEU A 158 -4.07 2.58 2.04
C LEU A 158 -2.87 3.11 1.23
N ALA A 159 -2.43 2.37 0.20
CA ALA A 159 -1.27 2.69 -0.64
C ALA A 159 -0.02 3.04 0.19
N LEU A 160 0.41 2.11 1.05
CA LEU A 160 1.49 2.35 2.02
C LEU A 160 2.86 1.87 1.50
N ASP A 161 3.92 2.57 1.90
CA ASP A 161 5.31 2.14 1.65
C ASP A 161 5.82 1.24 2.78
N LEU A 162 5.77 -0.08 2.59
CA LEU A 162 6.26 -1.06 3.57
C LEU A 162 7.76 -0.94 3.86
N SER A 163 8.58 -0.49 2.89
CA SER A 163 10.03 -0.37 3.06
C SER A 163 10.42 0.76 4.03
N ALA A 164 9.55 1.76 4.15
CA ALA A 164 9.69 2.88 5.08
C ALA A 164 8.88 2.71 6.37
N SER A 165 8.26 1.54 6.55
CA SER A 165 7.31 1.26 7.63
C SER A 165 7.90 0.44 8.76
N TRP A 166 7.17 0.41 9.87
CA TRP A 166 7.52 -0.33 11.07
C TRP A 166 6.38 -1.23 11.52
N MET A 167 6.71 -2.34 12.18
CA MET A 167 5.80 -3.11 13.02
C MET A 167 6.27 -3.05 14.48
N ILE A 168 5.39 -2.64 15.38
CA ILE A 168 5.62 -2.62 16.83
C ILE A 168 4.67 -3.64 17.46
N GLY A 169 5.21 -4.58 18.22
CA GLY A 169 4.44 -5.60 18.93
C GLY A 169 5.21 -6.20 20.09
N ASP A 170 4.52 -6.95 20.95
CA ASP A 170 5.08 -7.55 22.16
C ASP A 170 5.54 -8.99 21.96
N GLN A 171 5.30 -9.60 20.79
CA GLN A 171 5.53 -11.02 20.57
C GLN A 171 6.44 -11.28 19.36
N PRO A 172 7.20 -12.40 19.36
CA PRO A 172 8.03 -12.80 18.21
C PRO A 172 7.25 -12.87 16.90
N ARG A 173 6.00 -13.36 16.96
CA ARG A 173 5.11 -13.43 15.79
C ARG A 173 4.84 -12.07 15.12
N ASP A 174 4.93 -10.97 15.87
CA ASP A 174 4.77 -9.62 15.33
C ASP A 174 6.00 -9.22 14.53
N ILE A 175 7.17 -9.58 15.06
CA ILE A 175 8.46 -9.38 14.41
C ILE A 175 8.51 -10.18 13.11
N ASP A 176 8.12 -11.45 13.16
CA ASP A 176 8.04 -12.30 11.97
C ASP A 176 7.13 -11.71 10.89
N ALA A 177 5.92 -11.27 11.29
CA ALA A 177 4.98 -10.68 10.36
C ALA A 177 5.50 -9.38 9.74
N GLY A 178 6.11 -8.51 10.55
CA GLY A 178 6.72 -7.26 10.09
C GLY A 178 7.89 -7.51 9.14
N ARG A 179 8.79 -8.43 9.48
CA ARG A 179 9.93 -8.81 8.62
C ARG A 179 9.48 -9.44 7.31
N ALA A 180 8.51 -10.35 7.37
CA ALA A 180 7.94 -10.98 6.18
C ALA A 180 7.22 -9.99 5.26
N ALA A 181 6.68 -8.88 5.81
CA ALA A 181 6.10 -7.78 5.04
C ALA A 181 7.15 -6.79 4.48
N GLY A 182 8.43 -6.90 4.88
CA GLY A 182 9.49 -5.98 4.48
C GLY A 182 9.60 -4.72 5.35
N CYS A 183 8.97 -4.70 6.53
CA CYS A 183 9.05 -3.61 7.49
C CYS A 183 10.27 -3.75 8.41
N ARG A 184 10.69 -2.62 8.98
CA ARG A 184 11.48 -2.61 10.21
C ARG A 184 10.59 -3.01 11.39
N THR A 185 11.18 -3.47 12.48
CA THR A 185 10.40 -4.06 13.59
C THR A 185 10.96 -3.66 14.94
N VAL A 186 10.06 -3.36 15.89
CA VAL A 186 10.41 -3.14 17.29
C VAL A 186 9.66 -4.17 18.14
N LEU A 187 10.42 -4.95 18.91
CA LEU A 187 9.86 -5.81 19.95
C LEU A 187 9.78 -5.01 21.24
N VAL A 188 8.60 -4.95 21.84
CA VAL A 188 8.35 -4.17 23.05
C VAL A 188 8.13 -5.09 24.25
N GLY A 189 8.66 -4.71 25.40
CA GLY A 189 8.51 -5.44 26.65
C GLY A 189 9.56 -6.54 26.82
N ASN A 190 9.15 -7.64 27.46
CA ASN A 190 10.09 -8.64 27.98
C ASN A 190 10.10 -9.96 27.20
N ALA A 191 9.41 -10.03 26.06
CA ALA A 191 9.44 -11.25 25.25
C ALA A 191 10.83 -11.47 24.67
N GLU A 192 11.26 -12.73 24.64
CA GLU A 192 12.51 -13.11 23.97
C GLU A 192 12.29 -13.10 22.46
N ALA A 193 13.20 -12.44 21.74
CA ALA A 193 13.19 -12.47 20.28
C ALA A 193 13.45 -13.91 19.77
N ASP A 194 12.89 -14.23 18.60
CA ASP A 194 13.30 -15.43 17.88
C ASP A 194 14.71 -15.21 17.29
N ASP A 195 15.64 -16.11 17.60
CA ASP A 195 17.01 -16.09 17.09
C ASP A 195 17.06 -16.11 15.54
N GLN A 196 16.06 -16.71 14.89
CA GLN A 196 15.98 -16.79 13.43
C GLN A 196 15.54 -15.48 12.78
N THR A 197 14.71 -14.71 13.49
CA THR A 197 14.12 -13.47 12.99
C THR A 197 14.30 -12.34 14.00
N PRO A 198 15.54 -11.83 14.16
CA PRO A 198 15.80 -10.79 15.14
C PRO A 198 15.05 -9.48 14.80
N PRO A 199 14.51 -8.77 15.80
CA PRO A 199 13.87 -7.48 15.58
C PRO A 199 14.90 -6.43 15.13
N THR A 200 14.43 -5.31 14.58
CA THR A 200 15.33 -4.20 14.23
C THR A 200 15.81 -3.49 15.48
N ALA A 201 14.95 -3.40 16.49
CA ALA A 201 15.30 -2.93 17.83
C ALA A 201 14.42 -3.61 18.89
N VAL A 202 14.86 -3.55 20.14
CA VAL A 202 14.09 -3.96 21.32
C VAL A 202 13.90 -2.73 22.19
N ALA A 203 12.71 -2.58 22.76
CA ALA A 203 12.35 -1.48 23.64
C ALA A 203 11.69 -2.03 24.91
N ALA A 204 11.98 -1.43 26.06
CA ALA A 204 11.36 -1.80 27.34
C ALA A 204 9.86 -1.47 27.35
N ASP A 205 9.46 -0.38 26.70
CA ASP A 205 8.08 0.08 26.64
C ASP A 205 7.76 0.80 25.32
N PHE A 206 6.49 1.23 25.18
CA PHE A 206 6.00 1.89 23.97
C PHE A 206 6.66 3.26 23.73
N THR A 207 7.04 3.97 24.79
CA THR A 207 7.68 5.29 24.67
C THR A 207 9.07 5.15 24.08
N GLU A 208 9.86 4.20 24.58
CA GLU A 208 11.18 3.90 24.04
C GLU A 208 11.07 3.38 22.59
N ALA A 209 10.06 2.57 22.28
CA ALA A 209 9.81 2.11 20.91
C ALA A 209 9.61 3.29 19.94
N VAL A 210 8.83 4.29 20.35
CA VAL A 210 8.61 5.52 19.56
C VAL A 210 9.91 6.31 19.41
N ASP A 211 10.70 6.45 20.48
CA ASP A 211 11.99 7.15 20.43
C ASP A 211 12.94 6.52 19.42
N LEU A 212 13.04 5.18 19.41
CA LEU A 212 13.86 4.43 18.46
C LEU A 212 13.38 4.61 17.01
N VAL A 213 12.07 4.54 16.78
CA VAL A 213 11.47 4.76 15.45
C VAL A 213 11.78 6.16 14.92
N LEU A 214 11.65 7.18 15.77
CA LEU A 214 11.89 8.58 15.40
C LEU A 214 13.38 8.88 15.22
N ALA A 215 14.25 8.30 16.05
CA ALA A 215 15.71 8.44 15.94
C ALA A 215 16.26 7.81 14.66
N ALA A 216 15.69 6.67 14.22
CA ALA A 216 16.06 6.02 12.97
C ALA A 216 15.67 6.82 11.71
N GLY A 217 14.77 7.81 11.86
CA GLY A 217 14.27 8.63 10.77
C GLY A 217 13.44 7.87 9.73
N LYS A 218 12.77 8.65 8.87
CA LYS A 218 12.19 8.10 7.63
C LYS A 218 13.35 7.77 6.69
N PRO A 219 13.41 6.56 6.08
CA PRO A 219 14.35 6.34 5.01
C PRO A 219 14.09 7.42 3.95
N GLY A 220 15.15 7.98 3.36
CA GLY A 220 14.99 8.94 2.27
C GLY A 220 14.04 8.32 1.23
N ARG A 221 13.00 9.07 0.83
CA ARG A 221 12.00 8.62 -0.16
C ARG A 221 12.74 7.80 -1.22
N SER A 222 12.41 6.53 -1.35
CA SER A 222 12.73 5.79 -2.56
C SER A 222 12.15 6.62 -3.69
N ARG A 223 13.02 7.27 -4.48
CA ARG A 223 12.56 7.96 -5.67
C ARG A 223 11.90 6.86 -6.48
N GLY A 224 10.57 6.92 -6.62
CA GLY A 224 9.90 6.23 -7.71
C GLY A 224 10.68 6.51 -9.00
N PRO A 225 10.66 5.58 -9.97
CA PRO A 225 11.62 5.56 -11.07
C PRO A 225 11.80 6.96 -11.62
N GLU A 226 13.04 7.47 -11.55
CA GLU A 226 13.31 8.88 -11.83
C GLU A 226 12.70 9.25 -13.19
N ARG A 227 12.38 10.53 -13.39
CA ARG A 227 11.89 11.02 -14.70
C ARG A 227 12.78 10.55 -15.87
N ASN A 228 14.05 10.27 -15.59
CA ASN A 228 15.02 9.68 -16.50
C ASN A 228 14.81 8.19 -16.75
N GLU A 229 14.42 7.38 -15.76
CA GLU A 229 14.13 5.94 -15.93
C GLU A 229 12.83 5.72 -16.71
N ILE A 230 11.76 6.46 -16.43
CA ILE A 230 10.52 6.41 -17.22
C ILE A 230 10.79 6.90 -18.65
N ALA A 231 11.59 7.96 -18.81
CA ALA A 231 12.01 8.43 -20.13
C ALA A 231 12.93 7.42 -20.84
N SER A 232 13.75 6.67 -20.10
CA SER A 232 14.63 5.63 -20.64
C SER A 232 13.83 4.39 -21.03
N LEU A 233 12.82 3.99 -20.26
CA LEU A 233 11.90 2.91 -20.60
C LEU A 233 11.06 3.29 -21.83
N ARG A 234 10.56 4.53 -21.86
CA ARG A 234 9.82 5.06 -23.00
C ARG A 234 10.70 5.11 -24.25
N ARG A 235 11.94 5.59 -24.15
CA ARG A 235 12.92 5.54 -25.25
C ARG A 235 13.26 4.12 -25.65
N ALA A 236 13.41 3.19 -24.70
CA ALA A 236 13.68 1.79 -25.02
C ALA A 236 12.50 1.14 -25.75
N VAL A 237 11.26 1.50 -25.41
CA VAL A 237 10.04 1.06 -26.13
C VAL A 237 9.93 1.73 -27.50
N GLU A 238 10.25 3.03 -27.61
CA GLU A 238 10.27 3.78 -28.87
C GLU A 238 11.38 3.25 -29.81
N ASP A 239 12.59 2.99 -29.31
CA ASP A 239 13.70 2.36 -30.04
C ASP A 239 13.38 0.91 -30.43
N LEU A 240 12.68 0.14 -29.59
CA LEU A 240 12.18 -1.17 -29.99
C LEU A 240 11.18 -1.03 -31.16
N THR A 241 10.33 -0.01 -31.12
CA THR A 241 9.32 0.25 -32.15
C THR A 241 9.96 0.71 -33.46
N GLU A 242 11.04 1.50 -33.41
CA GLU A 242 11.81 1.95 -34.57
C GLU A 242 12.76 0.89 -35.14
N SER A 243 13.45 0.11 -34.31
CA SER A 243 14.37 -0.95 -34.73
C SER A 243 13.66 -2.13 -35.41
N ILE A 244 12.36 -2.30 -35.17
CA ILE A 244 11.52 -3.28 -35.86
C ILE A 244 11.22 -2.88 -37.33
N GLY A 245 11.69 -1.70 -37.79
CA GLY A 245 11.69 -1.21 -39.19
C GLY A 245 11.15 -2.18 -40.26
N VAL A 246 9.82 -2.17 -40.48
CA VAL A 246 9.17 -2.87 -41.58
C VAL A 246 8.85 -1.88 -42.70
N ARG A 247 9.50 -2.08 -43.84
CA ARG A 247 9.14 -1.49 -45.14
C ARG A 247 7.87 -2.18 -45.66
N ASP A 248 6.91 -1.35 -46.06
CA ASP A 248 5.69 -1.58 -46.87
C ASP A 248 4.77 -2.78 -46.60
N GLY A 249 3.48 -2.47 -46.35
CA GLY A 249 2.38 -3.42 -46.30
C GLY A 249 1.30 -3.02 -45.29
N GLY A 250 0.27 -2.29 -45.73
CA GLY A 250 -0.78 -1.70 -44.87
C GLY A 250 -1.64 -2.69 -44.07
N SER A 251 -1.66 -3.98 -44.41
CA SER A 251 -2.42 -5.03 -43.70
C SER A 251 -1.67 -5.57 -42.48
N THR A 252 -0.35 -5.67 -42.54
CA THR A 252 0.50 -6.20 -41.45
C THR A 252 0.57 -5.23 -40.26
N ARG A 253 0.45 -3.92 -40.53
CA ARG A 253 0.36 -2.85 -39.52
C ARG A 253 -0.84 -3.02 -38.58
N ALA A 254 -2.02 -3.31 -39.12
CA ALA A 254 -3.24 -3.46 -38.32
C ALA A 254 -3.17 -4.71 -37.44
N VAL A 255 -2.61 -5.81 -37.96
CA VAL A 255 -2.48 -7.07 -37.22
C VAL A 255 -1.44 -6.95 -36.10
N ALA A 256 -0.29 -6.33 -36.36
CA ALA A 256 0.76 -6.15 -35.34
C ALA A 256 0.32 -5.18 -34.21
N LEU A 257 -0.34 -4.07 -34.54
CA LEU A 257 -0.91 -3.14 -33.55
C LEU A 257 -2.07 -3.76 -32.75
N ALA A 258 -2.92 -4.55 -33.40
CA ALA A 258 -3.97 -5.30 -32.70
C ALA A 258 -3.38 -6.35 -31.73
N PHE A 259 -2.30 -7.03 -32.12
CA PHE A 259 -1.62 -8.00 -31.25
C PHE A 259 -0.84 -7.35 -30.10
N MET A 260 -0.22 -6.18 -30.31
CA MET A 260 0.42 -5.42 -29.23
C MET A 260 -0.59 -4.83 -28.25
N GLY A 261 -1.75 -4.37 -28.75
CA GLY A 261 -2.87 -3.96 -27.90
C GLY A 261 -3.46 -5.14 -27.11
N LEU A 262 -3.52 -6.33 -27.72
CA LEU A 262 -3.90 -7.57 -27.04
C LEU A 262 -2.83 -8.05 -26.04
N ALA A 263 -1.54 -7.78 -26.26
CA ALA A 263 -0.45 -8.17 -25.35
C ALA A 263 -0.38 -7.31 -24.07
N ALA A 264 -1.03 -6.14 -24.05
CA ALA A 264 -1.24 -5.35 -22.84
C ALA A 264 -2.38 -5.89 -21.95
N PHE A 265 -3.34 -6.62 -22.53
CA PHE A 265 -4.44 -7.27 -21.82
C PHE A 265 -4.00 -8.38 -20.81
N PRO A 266 -2.95 -9.18 -21.09
CA PRO A 266 -2.30 -10.07 -20.13
C PRO A 266 -1.89 -9.45 -18.83
N PHE A 267 -1.42 -8.21 -18.86
CA PHE A 267 -0.91 -7.56 -17.68
C PHE A 267 -2.05 -7.19 -16.72
N VAL A 268 -3.19 -6.77 -17.27
CA VAL A 268 -4.40 -6.43 -16.49
C VAL A 268 -5.08 -7.70 -15.96
N ALA A 269 -5.17 -8.77 -16.75
CA ALA A 269 -5.71 -10.06 -16.29
C ALA A 269 -4.81 -10.74 -15.24
N ALA A 270 -3.49 -10.64 -15.38
CA ALA A 270 -2.52 -11.12 -14.40
C ALA A 270 -2.62 -10.40 -13.05
N ILE A 271 -2.92 -9.09 -13.06
CA ILE A 271 -3.17 -8.31 -11.84
C ILE A 271 -4.50 -8.69 -11.17
N LEU A 272 -5.51 -9.10 -11.95
CA LEU A 272 -6.85 -9.44 -11.46
C LEU A 272 -7.01 -10.91 -11.00
N MET A 273 -6.12 -11.83 -11.40
CA MET A 273 -6.23 -13.28 -11.11
C MET A 273 -5.18 -13.83 -10.13
N LEU A 274 -4.63 -12.99 -9.25
CA LEU A 274 -3.49 -13.34 -8.37
C LEU A 274 -3.76 -14.46 -7.35
N ASP A 275 -5.01 -14.89 -7.14
CA ASP A 275 -5.37 -15.91 -6.14
C ASP A 275 -5.45 -17.36 -6.70
N ASP A 276 -5.37 -17.57 -8.01
CA ASP A 276 -5.37 -18.92 -8.63
C ASP A 276 -4.16 -19.12 -9.55
N HIS A 277 -3.08 -19.66 -8.97
CA HIS A 277 -1.80 -19.88 -9.63
C HIS A 277 -1.88 -20.88 -10.81
N GLU A 278 -2.76 -21.89 -10.76
CA GLU A 278 -2.91 -22.88 -11.83
C GLU A 278 -3.62 -22.28 -13.04
N ALA A 279 -4.67 -21.48 -12.80
CA ALA A 279 -5.33 -20.73 -13.84
C ALA A 279 -4.37 -19.73 -14.51
N PHE A 280 -3.56 -19.03 -13.71
CA PHE A 280 -2.54 -18.11 -14.20
C PHE A 280 -1.51 -18.80 -15.11
N LEU A 281 -0.96 -19.95 -14.70
CA LEU A 281 0.05 -20.67 -15.49
C LEU A 281 -0.49 -21.22 -16.81
N ARG A 282 -1.70 -21.78 -16.81
CA ARG A 282 -2.36 -22.25 -18.06
C ARG A 282 -2.59 -21.09 -19.01
N TRP A 283 -3.00 -19.94 -18.47
CA TRP A 283 -3.29 -18.76 -19.26
C TRP A 283 -2.02 -18.11 -19.84
N MET A 284 -0.94 -18.05 -19.05
CA MET A 284 0.38 -17.62 -19.51
C MET A 284 0.91 -18.51 -20.64
N LEU A 285 0.73 -19.83 -20.53
CA LEU A 285 1.13 -20.78 -21.56
C LEU A 285 0.35 -20.56 -22.88
N VAL A 286 -0.96 -20.38 -22.80
CA VAL A 286 -1.80 -20.07 -23.98
C VAL A 286 -1.35 -18.78 -24.66
N THR A 287 -1.05 -17.75 -23.87
CA THR A 287 -0.58 -16.45 -24.37
C THR A 287 0.78 -16.58 -25.07
N LEU A 288 1.71 -17.34 -24.48
CA LEU A 288 3.02 -17.59 -25.05
C LEU A 288 2.92 -18.37 -26.37
N VAL A 289 2.06 -19.39 -26.43
CA VAL A 289 1.82 -20.16 -27.67
C VAL A 289 1.21 -19.27 -28.76
N ALA A 290 0.23 -18.42 -28.42
CA ALA A 290 -0.36 -17.48 -29.36
C ALA A 290 0.66 -16.46 -29.88
N LEU A 291 1.56 -15.96 -29.01
CA LEU A 291 2.64 -15.06 -29.39
C LEU A 291 3.62 -15.75 -30.36
N LEU A 292 4.06 -16.97 -30.04
CA LEU A 292 4.97 -17.74 -30.87
C LEU A 292 4.35 -18.10 -32.23
N ALA A 293 3.07 -18.48 -32.26
CA ALA A 293 2.34 -18.73 -33.50
C ALA A 293 2.22 -17.46 -34.37
N SER A 294 1.99 -16.31 -33.74
CA SER A 294 1.93 -15.01 -34.44
C SER A 294 3.29 -14.62 -35.02
N ILE A 295 4.38 -14.83 -34.28
CA ILE A 295 5.75 -14.65 -34.76
C ILE A 295 6.03 -15.58 -35.95
N ALA A 296 5.63 -16.86 -35.85
CA ALA A 296 5.81 -17.82 -36.94
C ALA A 296 5.05 -17.41 -38.22
N ILE A 297 3.82 -16.89 -38.11
CA ILE A 297 3.02 -16.38 -39.24
C ILE A 297 3.70 -15.15 -39.86
N ILE A 298 4.20 -14.21 -39.05
CA ILE A 298 4.92 -13.03 -39.52
C ILE A 298 6.20 -13.45 -40.27
N LEU A 299 6.93 -14.44 -39.75
CA LEU A 299 8.15 -14.95 -40.39
C LEU A 299 7.86 -15.73 -41.68
N ALA A 300 6.76 -16.48 -41.74
CA ALA A 300 6.33 -17.22 -42.93
C ALA A 300 5.84 -16.29 -44.05
N GLY A 301 5.26 -15.14 -43.72
CA GLY A 301 4.84 -14.11 -44.68
C GLY A 301 5.95 -13.22 -45.25
N ARG A 302 7.22 -13.45 -44.87
CA ARG A 302 8.41 -12.75 -45.40
C ARG A 302 9.12 -13.49 -46.54
N LYS A 303 8.50 -14.52 -47.13
CA LYS A 303 8.98 -15.20 -48.35
C LYS A 303 8.31 -14.65 -49.60
#